data_AF-A0A1W9WCS1-F1
#
_entry.id   AF-A0A1W9WCS1-F1
#
_cell.length_a   1.000
_cell.length_b   1.000
_cell.length_c   1.000
_cell.angle_alpha   90.00
_cell.angle_beta   90.00
_cell.angle_gamma   90.00
#
_symmetry.space_group_name_H-M   'P 1'
#
loop_
_entity.id
_entity.type
_entity.pdbx_description
1 polymer ?
#
loop_
_entity_poly.entity_id
_entity_poly.type
_entity_poly.pdbx_seq_one_letter_code
_entity_poly.pdbx_strand_id
1 'polypeptide(L)'
;LQNYRVDLETRLAGPQIPAGLLTLKGQGNLQQFTVKSLRTKILKGTVKATGQVSWEPKLAAQVNLNADKITIKDFWTDWPDNLRLNSQLKAKLYGDTFKISTLKVNIPQTAAQLSLKGEGTLADDGPRLNLNADKITIKDFWIDWPNHLRLHSHLVAKVDGDTFKISTLKVNIPQTAAQLYFKGKGSLTDKGPRFKNATLAWQRVQWPLNPPRGGELLFTSKKGRVNLSGSLQNYRVDLETRLAGPQIPAGLLTLKGQGNLQQFTKS
;
A
#
# COMPACT_ATOMS: atom_id res chain seq x y z
N LEU A 1 24.35 -35.35 -3.23
CA LEU A 1 25.21 -34.20 -2.84
C LEU A 1 24.73 -33.67 -1.50
N GLN A 2 25.56 -33.73 -0.45
CA GLN A 2 25.10 -33.47 0.93
C GLN A 2 25.07 -31.99 1.31
N ASN A 3 25.94 -31.14 0.77
CA ASN A 3 25.92 -29.68 0.96
C ASN A 3 26.62 -29.00 -0.22
N TYR A 4 26.21 -27.78 -0.57
CA TYR A 4 26.82 -26.95 -1.61
C TYR A 4 26.88 -25.48 -1.18
N ARG A 5 27.76 -24.71 -1.82
CA ARG A 5 27.87 -23.25 -1.67
C ARG A 5 27.65 -22.59 -3.02
N VAL A 6 27.06 -21.41 -2.99
CA VAL A 6 26.82 -20.58 -4.16
C VAL A 6 27.48 -19.23 -3.92
N ASP A 7 28.28 -18.81 -4.89
CA ASP A 7 28.71 -17.42 -5.07
C ASP A 7 28.36 -17.07 -6.52
N LEU A 8 27.34 -16.24 -6.68
CA LEU A 8 26.72 -15.93 -7.96
C LEU A 8 26.74 -14.42 -8.16
N GLU A 9 27.19 -14.00 -9.33
CA GLU A 9 27.05 -12.65 -9.84
C GLU A 9 26.34 -12.71 -11.18
N THR A 10 25.19 -12.04 -11.30
CA THR A 10 24.38 -12.08 -12.52
C THR A 10 23.62 -10.78 -12.74
N ARG A 11 23.14 -10.57 -13.97
CA ARG A 11 22.20 -9.50 -14.28
C ARG A 11 20.78 -10.01 -14.06
N LEU A 12 20.03 -9.31 -13.22
CA LEU A 12 18.62 -9.55 -12.95
C LEU A 12 17.79 -8.58 -13.78
N ALA A 13 16.82 -9.09 -14.53
CA ALA A 13 15.78 -8.29 -15.19
C ALA A 13 14.52 -9.15 -15.32
N GLY A 14 13.35 -8.53 -15.19
CA GLY A 14 12.06 -9.22 -15.38
C GLY A 14 10.91 -8.23 -15.61
N PRO A 15 9.71 -8.72 -15.97
CA PRO A 15 8.57 -7.86 -16.31
C PRO A 15 8.18 -6.85 -15.22
N GLN A 16 8.46 -7.18 -13.95
CA GLN A 16 8.19 -6.34 -12.78
C GLN A 16 9.46 -6.07 -11.95
N ILE A 17 10.63 -6.42 -12.48
CA ILE A 17 11.92 -6.28 -11.81
C ILE A 17 12.86 -5.50 -12.73
N PRO A 18 13.21 -4.26 -12.37
CA PRO A 18 14.14 -3.44 -13.15
C PRO A 18 15.49 -4.13 -13.31
N ALA A 19 16.15 -3.87 -14.44
CA ALA A 19 17.47 -4.40 -14.70
C ALA A 19 18.46 -3.97 -13.61
N GLY A 20 19.25 -4.91 -13.09
CA GLY A 20 20.24 -4.64 -12.05
C GLY A 20 21.28 -5.74 -11.94
N LEU A 21 22.42 -5.41 -11.31
CA LEU A 21 23.43 -6.40 -10.96
C LEU A 21 23.05 -7.04 -9.63
N LEU A 22 23.02 -8.37 -9.59
CA LEU A 22 22.70 -9.19 -8.43
C LEU A 22 23.95 -9.97 -8.03
N THR A 23 24.37 -9.81 -6.77
CA THR A 23 25.35 -10.69 -6.13
C THR A 23 24.69 -11.49 -5.03
N LEU A 24 24.91 -12.80 -5.02
CA LEU A 24 24.30 -13.74 -4.10
C LEU A 24 25.35 -14.71 -3.56
N LYS A 25 25.44 -14.79 -2.24
CA LYS A 25 26.21 -15.79 -1.51
C LYS A 25 25.28 -16.61 -0.63
N GLY A 26 25.37 -17.93 -0.75
CA GLY A 26 24.52 -18.84 -0.02
C GLY A 26 25.11 -20.24 0.11
N GLN A 27 24.41 -21.07 0.87
CA GLN A 27 24.74 -22.49 1.01
C GLN A 27 23.46 -23.28 1.22
N GLY A 28 23.44 -24.52 0.78
CA GLY A 28 22.26 -25.36 0.92
C GLY A 28 22.58 -26.83 0.80
N ASN A 29 21.52 -27.63 0.86
CA ASN A 29 21.51 -29.07 0.64
C ASN A 29 20.22 -29.45 -0.09
N LEU A 30 19.85 -30.74 -0.04
CA LEU A 30 18.64 -31.26 -0.68
C LEU A 30 17.33 -30.82 -0.02
N GLN A 31 17.37 -30.16 1.14
CA GLN A 31 16.19 -29.83 1.95
C GLN A 31 16.00 -28.32 2.15
N GLN A 32 17.10 -27.56 2.08
CA GLN A 32 17.09 -26.13 2.36
C GLN A 32 18.21 -25.37 1.66
N PHE A 33 18.00 -24.06 1.51
CA PHE A 33 18.98 -23.10 1.05
C PHE A 33 18.97 -21.85 1.94
N THR A 34 20.15 -21.47 2.40
CA THR A 34 20.38 -20.26 3.21
C THR A 34 21.08 -19.21 2.36
N VAL A 35 20.40 -18.08 2.18
CA VAL A 35 20.97 -16.85 1.60
C VAL A 35 21.72 -16.11 2.70
N LYS A 36 23.06 -16.20 2.68
CA LYS A 36 23.93 -15.48 3.62
C LYS A 36 23.99 -13.99 3.29
N SER A 37 24.02 -13.67 2.00
CA SER A 37 24.03 -12.29 1.51
C SER A 37 23.49 -12.26 0.11
N LEU A 38 22.49 -11.42 -0.12
CA LEU A 38 22.06 -10.99 -1.45
C LEU A 38 22.23 -9.48 -1.49
N ARG A 39 22.85 -8.95 -2.53
CA ARG A 39 22.94 -7.52 -2.79
C ARG A 39 22.60 -7.22 -4.24
N THR A 40 21.81 -6.19 -4.46
CA THR A 40 21.57 -5.69 -5.81
C THR A 40 21.54 -4.17 -5.85
N LYS A 41 21.97 -3.59 -6.97
CA LYS A 41 21.79 -2.19 -7.31
C LYS A 41 20.65 -2.10 -8.31
N ILE A 42 19.52 -1.56 -7.89
CA ILE A 42 18.33 -1.34 -8.70
C ILE A 42 17.73 0.01 -8.36
N LEU A 43 17.02 0.64 -9.30
CA LEU A 43 16.23 1.85 -9.03
C LEU A 43 17.04 2.96 -8.34
N LYS A 44 18.29 3.16 -8.80
CA LYS A 44 19.28 4.12 -8.26
C LYS A 44 19.65 3.91 -6.77
N GLY A 45 19.20 2.83 -6.15
CA GLY A 45 19.47 2.48 -4.76
C GLY A 45 20.13 1.12 -4.62
N THR A 46 20.11 0.59 -3.40
CA THR A 46 20.64 -0.74 -3.10
C THR A 46 19.61 -1.55 -2.32
N VAL A 47 19.48 -2.83 -2.68
CA VAL A 47 18.72 -3.80 -1.91
C VAL A 47 19.69 -4.84 -1.36
N LYS A 48 19.54 -5.16 -0.08
CA LYS A 48 20.25 -6.23 0.60
C LYS A 48 19.23 -7.19 1.19
N ALA A 49 19.44 -8.49 1.05
CA ALA A 49 18.58 -9.49 1.65
C ALA A 49 19.37 -10.65 2.24
N THR A 50 18.79 -11.26 3.26
CA THR A 50 19.18 -12.55 3.81
C THR A 50 17.94 -13.39 4.02
N GLY A 51 18.12 -14.70 4.11
CA GLY A 51 16.98 -15.58 4.29
C GLY A 51 17.33 -17.04 4.29
N GLN A 52 16.31 -17.84 4.52
CA GLN A 52 16.37 -19.29 4.45
C GLN A 52 15.08 -19.75 3.80
N VAL A 53 15.19 -20.73 2.92
CA VAL A 53 14.06 -21.48 2.38
C VAL A 53 14.33 -22.96 2.62
N SER A 54 13.32 -23.66 3.11
CA SER A 54 13.32 -25.11 3.32
C SER A 54 12.10 -25.67 2.61
N TRP A 55 12.25 -26.76 1.87
CA TRP A 55 11.15 -27.36 1.10
C TRP A 55 10.79 -28.78 1.58
N GLU A 56 11.62 -29.40 2.40
CA GLU A 56 11.29 -30.65 3.11
C GLU A 56 11.25 -30.42 4.64
N PRO A 57 10.28 -31.02 5.36
CA PRO A 57 9.13 -31.79 4.86
C PRO A 57 7.99 -30.89 4.33
N LYS A 58 8.04 -29.59 4.60
CA LYS A 58 7.04 -28.61 4.20
C LYS A 58 7.75 -27.32 3.81
N LEU A 59 7.21 -26.61 2.82
CA LEU A 59 7.73 -25.32 2.41
C LEU A 59 7.73 -24.34 3.59
N ALA A 60 8.89 -23.82 3.95
CA ALA A 60 9.07 -22.80 4.96
C ALA A 60 10.10 -21.79 4.46
N ALA A 61 9.86 -20.50 4.70
CA ALA A 61 10.83 -19.49 4.35
C ALA A 61 10.87 -18.37 5.39
N GLN A 62 12.03 -17.75 5.51
CA GLN A 62 12.24 -16.50 6.22
C GLN A 62 13.03 -15.57 5.32
N VAL A 63 12.58 -14.32 5.22
CA VAL A 63 13.29 -13.27 4.48
C VAL A 63 13.44 -12.03 5.36
N ASN A 64 14.65 -11.48 5.35
CA ASN A 64 14.95 -10.13 5.83
C ASN A 64 15.50 -9.35 4.65
N LEU A 65 14.81 -8.28 4.26
CA LEU A 65 15.21 -7.42 3.16
C LEU A 65 15.31 -5.98 3.66
N ASN A 66 16.36 -5.28 3.24
CA ASN A 66 16.52 -3.85 3.43
C ASN A 66 16.79 -3.21 2.06
N ALA A 67 16.10 -2.13 1.79
CA ALA A 67 16.26 -1.33 0.59
C ALA A 67 16.60 0.09 0.99
N ASP A 68 17.63 0.67 0.38
CA ASP A 68 18.16 1.98 0.72
C ASP A 68 18.22 2.85 -0.52
N LYS A 69 17.74 4.10 -0.38
CA LYS A 69 17.78 5.15 -1.40
C LYS A 69 17.14 4.75 -2.75
N ILE A 70 16.03 4.02 -2.71
CA ILE A 70 15.29 3.58 -3.90
C ILE A 70 14.45 4.75 -4.45
N THR A 71 14.36 4.90 -5.76
CA THR A 71 13.33 5.73 -6.41
C THR A 71 12.29 4.84 -7.09
N ILE A 72 11.03 5.27 -7.14
CA ILE A 72 9.97 4.55 -7.88
C ILE A 72 9.52 5.32 -9.12
N LYS A 73 10.33 6.28 -9.59
CA LYS A 73 10.00 7.09 -10.77
C LYS A 73 9.72 6.25 -12.02
N ASP A 74 10.38 5.10 -12.13
CA ASP A 74 10.19 4.16 -13.24
C ASP A 74 8.79 3.50 -13.23
N PHE A 75 8.13 3.45 -12.06
CA PHE A 75 6.78 2.89 -11.88
C PHE A 75 5.70 3.95 -11.69
N TRP A 76 6.08 5.13 -11.21
CA TRP A 76 5.19 6.26 -10.98
C TRP A 76 5.84 7.52 -11.52
N THR A 77 5.42 7.92 -12.72
CA THR A 77 6.03 9.01 -13.48
C THR A 77 6.02 10.35 -12.73
N ASP A 78 4.97 10.62 -11.95
CA ASP A 78 4.84 11.85 -11.15
C ASP A 78 5.64 11.83 -9.85
N TRP A 79 6.40 10.75 -9.58
CA TRP A 79 7.26 10.67 -8.41
C TRP A 79 8.36 11.74 -8.46
N PRO A 80 8.48 12.62 -7.45
CA PRO A 80 9.47 13.69 -7.47
C PRO A 80 10.92 13.18 -7.47
N ASP A 81 11.77 13.83 -8.27
CA ASP A 81 13.17 13.41 -8.51
C ASP A 81 14.07 13.45 -7.28
N ASN A 82 13.70 14.23 -6.26
CA ASN A 82 14.45 14.36 -5.01
C ASN A 82 14.07 13.28 -3.98
N LEU A 83 12.92 12.62 -4.11
CA LEU A 83 12.43 11.67 -3.11
C LEU A 83 13.08 10.30 -3.27
N ARG A 84 13.54 9.74 -2.15
CA ARG A 84 14.07 8.37 -2.07
C ARG A 84 13.35 7.64 -0.95
N LEU A 85 13.11 6.35 -1.14
CA LEU A 85 12.54 5.49 -0.13
C LEU A 85 13.61 4.55 0.44
N ASN A 86 13.51 4.34 1.74
CA ASN A 86 14.16 3.25 2.45
C ASN A 86 13.08 2.29 2.90
N SER A 87 13.32 0.98 2.81
CA SER A 87 12.38 -0.03 3.25
C SER A 87 13.06 -1.15 4.01
N GLN A 88 12.35 -1.72 4.97
CA GLN A 88 12.74 -2.94 5.65
C GLN A 88 11.56 -3.91 5.65
N LEU A 89 11.79 -5.13 5.19
CA LEU A 89 10.81 -6.22 5.21
C LEU A 89 11.36 -7.38 6.04
N LYS A 90 10.54 -7.89 6.95
CA LYS A 90 10.73 -9.15 7.65
C LYS A 90 9.48 -10.00 7.48
N ALA A 91 9.61 -11.11 6.78
CA ALA A 91 8.49 -12.01 6.52
C ALA A 91 8.88 -13.46 6.71
N LYS A 92 7.88 -14.28 7.06
CA LYS A 92 7.98 -15.73 7.15
C LYS A 92 6.87 -16.38 6.35
N LEU A 93 7.14 -17.59 5.85
CA LEU A 93 6.21 -18.48 5.17
C LEU A 93 6.30 -19.84 5.84
N TYR A 94 5.17 -20.50 6.04
CA TYR A 94 5.08 -21.89 6.47
C TYR A 94 3.86 -22.56 5.81
N GLY A 95 4.11 -23.48 4.89
CA GLY A 95 3.12 -24.01 3.97
C GLY A 95 2.56 -22.91 3.07
N ASP A 96 1.24 -22.79 3.12
CA ASP A 96 0.43 -21.75 2.49
C ASP A 96 0.36 -20.47 3.32
N THR A 97 0.65 -20.51 4.62
CA THR A 97 0.53 -19.34 5.49
C THR A 97 1.78 -18.45 5.43
N PHE A 98 1.61 -17.14 5.26
CA PHE A 98 2.69 -16.18 5.38
C PHE A 98 2.38 -15.13 6.44
N LYS A 99 3.43 -14.57 7.04
CA LYS A 99 3.38 -13.49 8.02
C LYS A 99 4.42 -12.43 7.70
N ILE A 100 3.96 -11.22 7.42
CA ILE A 100 4.76 -10.00 7.38
C ILE A 100 4.87 -9.49 8.82
N SER A 101 5.98 -9.82 9.48
CA SER A 101 6.24 -9.40 10.86
C SER A 101 6.51 -7.90 10.92
N THR A 102 7.10 -7.34 9.88
CA THR A 102 7.36 -5.91 9.74
C THR A 102 7.58 -5.58 8.27
N LEU A 103 6.87 -4.60 7.75
CA LEU A 103 7.23 -3.86 6.55
C LEU A 103 7.27 -2.38 6.93
N LYS A 104 8.47 -1.81 6.97
CA LYS A 104 8.68 -0.38 7.17
C LYS A 104 9.05 0.25 5.84
N VAL A 105 8.47 1.40 5.53
CA VAL A 105 8.89 2.26 4.44
C VAL A 105 9.04 3.67 5.01
N ASN A 106 10.13 4.33 4.68
CA ASN A 106 10.41 5.70 5.10
C ASN A 106 10.90 6.48 3.88
N ILE A 107 10.47 7.72 3.73
CA ILE A 107 10.97 8.63 2.71
C ILE A 107 11.75 9.73 3.43
N PRO A 108 13.07 9.62 3.62
CA PRO A 108 13.85 10.46 4.54
C PRO A 108 13.79 11.96 4.26
N GLN A 109 13.55 12.35 3.01
CA GLN A 109 13.36 13.75 2.59
C GLN A 109 12.06 14.35 3.11
N THR A 110 11.21 13.51 3.68
CA THR A 110 9.95 13.84 4.31
C THR A 110 9.92 13.19 5.70
N ALA A 111 8.87 13.39 6.48
CA ALA A 111 8.55 12.53 7.64
C ALA A 111 7.57 11.41 7.28
N ALA A 112 7.44 11.07 5.99
CA ALA A 112 6.60 9.98 5.57
C ALA A 112 7.20 8.63 6.01
N GLN A 113 6.45 7.91 6.86
CA GLN A 113 6.78 6.62 7.42
C GLN A 113 5.55 5.73 7.40
N LEU A 114 5.68 4.55 6.83
CA LEU A 114 4.68 3.51 6.78
C LEU A 114 5.20 2.31 7.56
N SER A 115 4.43 1.81 8.51
CA SER A 115 4.69 0.56 9.19
C SER A 115 3.49 -0.36 9.03
N LEU A 116 3.73 -1.48 8.37
CA LEU A 116 2.76 -2.51 8.06
C LEU A 116 3.15 -3.81 8.75
N LYS A 117 2.14 -4.53 9.20
CA LYS A 117 2.20 -5.95 9.55
C LYS A 117 1.07 -6.64 8.83
N GLY A 118 1.20 -7.94 8.67
CA GLY A 118 0.12 -8.68 8.06
C GLY A 118 0.38 -10.16 8.04
N GLU A 119 -0.65 -10.88 7.67
CA GLU A 119 -0.63 -12.31 7.51
C GLU A 119 -1.63 -12.69 6.42
N GLY A 120 -1.47 -13.90 5.92
CA GLY A 120 -2.34 -14.38 4.88
C GLY A 120 -2.06 -15.81 4.51
N THR A 121 -2.86 -16.31 3.59
CA THR A 121 -2.71 -17.65 3.02
C THR A 121 -2.57 -17.56 1.51
N LEU A 122 -1.65 -18.33 0.95
CA LEU A 122 -1.51 -18.61 -0.46
C LEU A 122 -2.43 -19.79 -0.78
N ALA A 123 -3.71 -19.50 -1.01
CA ALA A 123 -4.67 -20.53 -1.42
C ALA A 123 -4.65 -20.69 -2.95
N ASP A 124 -5.13 -21.84 -3.43
CA ASP A 124 -5.24 -22.12 -4.87
C ASP A 124 -6.16 -21.11 -5.59
N ASP A 125 -7.13 -20.54 -4.85
CA ASP A 125 -8.05 -19.48 -5.28
C ASP A 125 -7.48 -18.06 -5.06
N GLY A 126 -6.15 -17.96 -4.99
CA GLY A 126 -5.39 -16.73 -4.84
C GLY A 126 -5.15 -16.31 -3.38
N PRO A 127 -4.30 -15.29 -3.18
CA PRO A 127 -3.88 -14.90 -1.85
C PRO A 127 -5.00 -14.22 -1.05
N ARG A 128 -5.17 -14.66 0.20
CA ARG A 128 -6.03 -14.02 1.21
C ARG A 128 -5.14 -13.20 2.13
N LEU A 129 -5.42 -11.92 2.25
CA LEU A 129 -4.55 -10.95 2.91
C LEU A 129 -5.28 -10.27 4.06
N ASN A 130 -4.67 -10.30 5.24
CA ASN A 130 -5.03 -9.49 6.39
C ASN A 130 -3.86 -8.57 6.73
N LEU A 131 -4.00 -7.28 6.42
CA LEU A 131 -2.95 -6.28 6.56
C LEU A 131 -3.38 -5.22 7.57
N ASN A 132 -2.48 -4.94 8.51
CA ASN A 132 -2.62 -3.87 9.50
C ASN A 132 -1.51 -2.85 9.28
N ALA A 133 -1.89 -1.59 9.10
CA ALA A 133 -0.94 -0.49 9.19
C ALA A 133 -1.07 0.13 10.58
N ASP A 134 -0.07 -0.10 11.43
CA ASP A 134 -0.02 0.42 12.79
C ASP A 134 0.29 1.92 12.81
N LYS A 135 1.01 2.42 11.79
CA LYS A 135 1.39 3.83 11.67
C LYS A 135 1.66 4.19 10.22
N ILE A 136 0.86 5.10 9.66
CA ILE A 136 1.24 5.89 8.49
C ILE A 136 1.42 7.33 8.95
N THR A 137 2.61 7.86 8.76
CA THR A 137 2.97 9.27 8.86
C THR A 137 3.28 9.71 7.44
N ILE A 138 2.83 10.87 6.99
CA ILE A 138 3.22 11.48 5.72
C ILE A 138 3.62 12.92 6.05
N LYS A 139 4.71 13.41 5.47
CA LYS A 139 5.10 14.82 5.47
C LYS A 139 5.37 15.21 4.02
N ASP A 140 5.15 16.46 3.65
CA ASP A 140 5.72 17.07 2.44
C ASP A 140 5.55 16.24 1.14
N PHE A 141 4.35 15.67 0.90
CA PHE A 141 4.00 14.99 -0.35
C PHE A 141 3.02 15.86 -1.16
N TRP A 142 3.56 16.73 -2.02
CA TRP A 142 2.93 17.51 -3.12
C TRP A 142 1.50 18.09 -2.99
N ILE A 143 0.97 18.21 -1.78
CA ILE A 143 -0.27 18.89 -1.39
C ILE A 143 0.00 19.41 0.04
N ASP A 144 -0.58 20.55 0.45
CA ASP A 144 -0.61 21.07 1.83
C ASP A 144 -1.24 20.04 2.79
N TRP A 145 -0.54 18.94 3.06
CA TRP A 145 -0.96 17.90 3.96
C TRP A 145 -0.72 18.37 5.39
N PRO A 146 -1.70 18.16 6.28
CA PRO A 146 -1.54 18.37 7.70
C PRO A 146 -0.23 17.84 8.30
N ASN A 147 0.53 18.70 8.96
CA ASN A 147 1.74 18.32 9.69
C ASN A 147 1.44 17.20 10.70
N HIS A 148 2.05 16.02 10.53
CA HIS A 148 1.91 14.86 11.43
C HIS A 148 0.55 14.16 11.44
N LEU A 149 -0.11 14.00 10.29
CA LEU A 149 -1.26 13.10 10.21
C LEU A 149 -0.82 11.67 10.58
N ARG A 150 -1.43 11.12 11.63
CA ARG A 150 -1.30 9.72 12.03
C ARG A 150 -2.60 9.06 11.67
N LEU A 151 -2.51 7.91 11.04
CA LEU A 151 -3.68 7.09 10.79
C LEU A 151 -3.38 5.65 11.18
N HIS A 152 -4.41 4.98 11.68
CA HIS A 152 -4.41 3.55 11.93
C HIS A 152 -5.33 2.92 10.90
N SER A 153 -4.86 1.90 10.18
CA SER A 153 -5.68 1.23 9.18
C SER A 153 -5.69 -0.28 9.30
N HIS A 154 -6.85 -0.87 9.04
CA HIS A 154 -7.06 -2.32 9.01
C HIS A 154 -7.69 -2.71 7.67
N LEU A 155 -6.99 -3.51 6.88
CA LEU A 155 -7.38 -3.98 5.56
C LEU A 155 -7.54 -5.49 5.56
N VAL A 156 -8.71 -5.97 5.12
CA VAL A 156 -8.96 -7.38 4.79
C VAL A 156 -9.36 -7.46 3.34
N ALA A 157 -8.55 -8.16 2.55
CA ALA A 157 -8.75 -8.31 1.13
C ALA A 157 -8.46 -9.75 0.66
N LYS A 158 -9.13 -10.14 -0.42
CA LYS A 158 -8.82 -11.34 -1.21
C LYS A 158 -8.49 -10.91 -2.63
N VAL A 159 -7.47 -11.51 -3.22
CA VAL A 159 -7.17 -11.42 -4.65
C VAL A 159 -7.27 -12.83 -5.22
N ASP A 160 -7.90 -12.97 -6.37
CA ASP A 160 -8.20 -14.25 -7.04
C ASP A 160 -8.07 -14.04 -8.55
N GLY A 161 -6.95 -14.47 -9.12
CA GLY A 161 -6.52 -14.08 -10.47
C GLY A 161 -6.49 -12.56 -10.63
N ASP A 162 -7.18 -12.07 -11.66
CA ASP A 162 -7.32 -10.63 -11.92
C ASP A 162 -8.43 -9.97 -11.10
N THR A 163 -9.11 -10.70 -10.21
CA THR A 163 -10.20 -10.14 -9.40
C THR A 163 -9.76 -9.83 -7.98
N PHE A 164 -10.37 -8.83 -7.37
CA PHE A 164 -10.13 -8.49 -5.98
C PHE A 164 -11.42 -8.19 -5.24
N LYS A 165 -11.41 -8.47 -3.93
CA LYS A 165 -12.45 -8.09 -2.98
C LYS A 165 -11.81 -7.50 -1.74
N ILE A 166 -12.14 -6.25 -1.44
CA ILE A 166 -11.84 -5.57 -0.18
C ILE A 166 -13.07 -5.74 0.71
N SER A 167 -13.00 -6.67 1.66
CA SER A 167 -14.08 -6.94 2.61
C SER A 167 -14.21 -5.80 3.62
N THR A 168 -13.07 -5.24 4.04
CA THR A 168 -13.04 -4.04 4.87
C THR A 168 -11.70 -3.33 4.71
N LEU A 169 -11.76 -2.01 4.66
CA LEU A 169 -10.65 -1.12 4.95
C LEU A 169 -11.17 -0.07 5.94
N LYS A 170 -10.73 -0.15 7.19
CA LYS A 170 -11.02 0.86 8.21
C LYS A 170 -9.81 1.77 8.32
N VAL A 171 -10.04 3.09 8.36
CA VAL A 171 -9.00 4.08 8.65
C VAL A 171 -9.51 4.98 9.77
N ASN A 172 -8.74 5.10 10.83
CA ASN A 172 -9.00 6.02 11.93
C ASN A 172 -7.91 7.08 11.98
N ILE A 173 -8.30 8.33 12.13
CA ILE A 173 -7.41 9.48 12.30
C ILE A 173 -7.56 9.96 13.75
N PRO A 174 -6.71 9.51 14.69
CA PRO A 174 -6.89 9.79 16.11
C PRO A 174 -6.93 11.27 16.47
N GLN A 175 -6.24 12.11 15.69
CA GLN A 175 -6.16 13.56 15.91
C GLN A 175 -7.51 14.27 15.77
N THR A 176 -8.38 13.77 14.91
CA THR A 176 -9.67 14.41 14.59
C THR A 176 -10.86 13.50 14.87
N ALA A 177 -10.61 12.30 15.43
CA ALA A 177 -11.59 11.22 15.56
C ALA A 177 -12.30 10.85 14.24
N ALA A 178 -11.72 11.25 13.10
CA ALA A 178 -12.29 10.95 11.79
C ALA A 178 -12.14 9.46 11.49
N GLN A 179 -13.23 8.86 11.02
CA GLN A 179 -13.30 7.45 10.70
C GLN A 179 -13.72 7.29 9.25
N LEU A 180 -13.00 6.46 8.51
CA LEU A 180 -13.29 6.06 7.14
C LEU A 180 -13.47 4.55 7.11
N TYR A 181 -14.48 4.10 6.37
CA TYR A 181 -14.74 2.69 6.11
C TYR A 181 -14.92 2.50 4.61
N PHE A 182 -14.15 1.60 4.04
CA PHE A 182 -14.21 1.25 2.63
C PHE A 182 -14.45 -0.24 2.46
N LYS A 183 -15.30 -0.59 1.49
CA LYS A 183 -15.47 -1.95 0.99
C LYS A 183 -15.66 -1.89 -0.52
N GLY A 184 -15.26 -2.93 -1.23
CA GLY A 184 -15.44 -2.97 -2.67
C GLY A 184 -14.94 -4.25 -3.31
N LYS A 185 -15.28 -4.44 -4.58
CA LYS A 185 -14.75 -5.51 -5.42
C LYS A 185 -14.61 -5.04 -6.85
N GLY A 186 -13.71 -5.68 -7.58
CA GLY A 186 -13.39 -5.29 -8.93
C GLY A 186 -12.40 -6.25 -9.58
N SER A 187 -11.79 -5.78 -10.66
CA SER A 187 -10.68 -6.44 -11.33
C SER A 187 -9.47 -5.52 -11.43
N LEU A 188 -8.28 -6.11 -11.38
CA LEU A 188 -7.03 -5.49 -11.74
C LEU A 188 -6.88 -5.58 -13.26
N THR A 189 -6.44 -4.49 -13.88
CA THR A 189 -6.13 -4.42 -15.31
C THR A 189 -4.77 -3.75 -15.46
N ASP A 190 -4.15 -3.81 -16.64
CA ASP A 190 -2.88 -3.13 -16.92
C ASP A 190 -2.97 -1.61 -16.69
N LYS A 191 -4.17 -1.03 -16.74
CA LYS A 191 -4.45 0.40 -16.52
C LYS A 191 -4.85 0.71 -15.07
N GLY A 192 -4.73 -0.25 -14.16
CA GLY A 192 -5.10 -0.14 -12.76
C GLY A 192 -6.45 -0.79 -12.40
N PRO A 193 -6.96 -0.56 -11.19
CA PRO A 193 -8.17 -1.22 -10.69
C PRO A 193 -9.44 -0.68 -11.37
N ARG A 194 -10.33 -1.60 -11.74
CA ARG A 194 -11.70 -1.30 -12.16
C ARG A 194 -12.67 -1.84 -11.12
N PHE A 195 -13.37 -0.95 -10.42
CA PHE A 195 -14.35 -1.32 -9.41
C PHE A 195 -15.67 -1.74 -10.07
N LYS A 196 -16.14 -2.95 -9.76
CA LYS A 196 -17.53 -3.36 -10.05
C LYS A 196 -18.49 -2.60 -9.14
N ASN A 197 -18.13 -2.56 -7.86
CA ASN A 197 -18.74 -1.67 -6.88
C ASN A 197 -17.76 -1.42 -5.74
N ALA A 198 -17.83 -0.22 -5.18
CA ALA A 198 -17.15 0.14 -3.97
C ALA A 198 -17.97 1.19 -3.22
N THR A 199 -17.83 1.18 -1.90
CA THR A 199 -18.47 2.13 -1.01
C THR A 199 -17.42 2.63 -0.05
N LEU A 200 -17.25 3.95 -0.02
CA LEU A 200 -16.53 4.66 1.02
C LEU A 200 -17.57 5.37 1.90
N ALA A 201 -17.57 5.09 3.19
CA ALA A 201 -18.36 5.77 4.20
C ALA A 201 -17.44 6.45 5.20
N TRP A 202 -17.88 7.55 5.78
CA TRP A 202 -17.09 8.28 6.77
C TRP A 202 -17.95 8.90 7.87
N GLN A 203 -17.28 9.22 8.97
CA GLN A 203 -17.82 9.94 10.10
C GLN A 203 -16.80 10.93 10.65
N ARG A 204 -17.29 12.08 11.13
CA ARG A 204 -16.49 13.13 11.80
C ARG A 204 -15.28 13.57 10.96
N VAL A 205 -15.46 13.69 9.65
CA VAL A 205 -14.41 14.22 8.77
C VAL A 205 -14.42 15.73 8.86
N GLN A 206 -13.25 16.34 8.84
CA GLN A 206 -13.06 17.78 8.74
C GLN A 206 -11.96 18.07 7.73
N TRP A 207 -12.00 19.24 7.11
CA TRP A 207 -10.96 19.70 6.22
C TRP A 207 -10.47 21.09 6.64
N PRO A 208 -9.15 21.33 6.76
CA PRO A 208 -8.05 20.36 6.60
C PRO A 208 -8.11 19.20 7.62
N LEU A 209 -7.59 18.02 7.26
CA LEU A 209 -7.67 16.81 8.10
C LEU A 209 -6.89 16.90 9.43
N ASN A 210 -6.00 17.87 9.56
CA ASN A 210 -5.29 18.21 10.79
C ASN A 210 -4.70 19.65 10.63
N PRO A 211 -5.51 20.68 10.85
CA PRO A 211 -5.07 22.06 10.63
C PRO A 211 -3.90 22.41 11.55
N PRO A 212 -2.99 23.30 11.13
CA PRO A 212 -2.00 23.87 12.05
C PRO A 212 -2.71 24.57 13.23
N ARG A 213 -2.01 24.77 14.35
CA ARG A 213 -2.58 25.48 15.50
C ARG A 213 -3.06 26.87 15.06
N GLY A 214 -4.34 27.16 15.26
CA GLY A 214 -4.98 28.40 14.81
C GLY A 214 -5.46 28.39 13.36
N GLY A 215 -5.32 27.29 12.63
CA GLY A 215 -5.83 27.15 11.26
C GLY A 215 -7.35 26.98 11.23
N GLU A 216 -8.00 27.64 10.28
CA GLU A 216 -9.45 27.59 10.13
C GLU A 216 -9.93 26.27 9.49
N LEU A 217 -11.06 25.77 9.98
CA LEU A 217 -11.75 24.64 9.34
C LEU A 217 -12.58 25.15 8.16
N LEU A 218 -12.32 24.60 6.98
CA LEU A 218 -13.05 24.98 5.76
C LEU A 218 -14.42 24.30 5.70
N PHE A 219 -14.48 23.01 6.05
CA PHE A 219 -15.74 22.30 6.19
C PHE A 219 -15.62 21.10 7.13
N THR A 220 -16.77 20.66 7.61
CA THR A 220 -16.94 19.45 8.40
C THR A 220 -18.02 18.58 7.78
N SER A 221 -17.85 17.27 7.92
CA SER A 221 -18.82 16.27 7.54
C SER A 221 -19.05 15.31 8.69
N LYS A 222 -20.22 15.41 9.33
CA LYS A 222 -20.60 14.51 10.41
C LYS A 222 -20.69 13.07 9.94
N LYS A 223 -21.24 12.86 8.73
CA LYS A 223 -21.33 11.57 8.06
C LYS A 223 -21.49 11.77 6.56
N GLY A 224 -20.99 10.81 5.80
CA GLY A 224 -21.28 10.69 4.39
C GLY A 224 -20.92 9.32 3.83
N ARG A 225 -21.33 9.11 2.59
CA ARG A 225 -21.11 7.90 1.84
C ARG A 225 -20.96 8.26 0.37
N VAL A 226 -20.01 7.64 -0.30
CA VAL A 226 -19.92 7.62 -1.75
C VAL A 226 -19.89 6.18 -2.23
N ASN A 227 -20.76 5.86 -3.19
CA ASN A 227 -20.63 4.65 -3.99
C ASN A 227 -19.86 4.99 -5.25
N LEU A 228 -18.93 4.13 -5.62
CA LEU A 228 -18.11 4.28 -6.81
C LEU A 228 -18.09 2.99 -7.62
N SER A 229 -18.03 3.14 -8.94
CA SER A 229 -17.84 2.04 -9.89
C SER A 229 -17.06 2.54 -11.11
N GLY A 230 -16.47 1.61 -11.86
CA GLY A 230 -15.68 1.92 -13.05
C GLY A 230 -14.19 2.03 -12.77
N SER A 231 -13.48 2.68 -13.69
CA SER A 231 -12.02 2.89 -13.67
C SER A 231 -11.71 4.38 -13.52
N LEU A 232 -10.45 4.75 -13.27
CA LEU A 232 -10.05 6.16 -13.23
C LEU A 232 -10.37 6.94 -14.52
N GLN A 233 -10.46 6.25 -15.66
CA GLN A 233 -10.79 6.85 -16.96
C GLN A 233 -12.29 6.83 -17.30
N ASN A 234 -13.10 6.14 -16.51
CA ASN A 234 -14.55 6.07 -16.69
C ASN A 234 -15.16 5.59 -15.37
N TYR A 235 -15.41 6.51 -14.46
CA TYR A 235 -16.00 6.24 -13.17
C TYR A 235 -17.41 6.81 -13.08
N ARG A 236 -18.21 6.20 -12.20
CA ARG A 236 -19.48 6.75 -11.72
C ARG A 236 -19.44 6.90 -10.22
N VAL A 237 -20.00 7.99 -9.71
CA VAL A 237 -20.09 8.28 -8.29
C VAL A 237 -21.52 8.63 -7.91
N ASP A 238 -21.91 8.17 -6.72
CA ASP A 238 -23.13 8.55 -6.04
C ASP A 238 -22.77 8.92 -4.60
N LEU A 239 -22.71 10.23 -4.35
CA LEU A 239 -22.28 10.86 -3.11
C LEU A 239 -23.52 11.36 -2.35
N GLU A 240 -23.58 11.03 -1.07
CA GLU A 240 -24.47 11.63 -0.09
C GLU A 240 -23.67 12.03 1.14
N THR A 241 -23.72 13.30 1.53
CA THR A 241 -22.99 13.79 2.70
C THR A 241 -23.70 14.93 3.37
N ARG A 242 -23.55 15.04 4.70
CA ARG A 242 -23.94 16.25 5.42
C ARG A 242 -22.71 17.11 5.62
N LEU A 243 -22.72 18.32 5.07
CA LEU A 243 -21.62 19.28 5.16
C LEU A 243 -22.06 20.53 5.93
N ALA A 244 -21.12 21.13 6.63
CA ALA A 244 -21.25 22.44 7.27
C ALA A 244 -19.87 23.09 7.36
N GLY A 245 -19.78 24.40 7.20
CA GLY A 245 -18.53 25.16 7.31
C GLY A 245 -18.79 26.66 7.48
N PRO A 246 -17.75 27.48 7.75
CA PRO A 246 -17.91 28.92 7.95
C PRO A 246 -18.63 29.62 6.78
N GLN A 247 -18.41 29.13 5.55
CA GLN A 247 -19.06 29.65 4.34
C GLN A 247 -20.01 28.64 3.68
N ILE A 248 -20.35 27.54 4.37
CA ILE A 248 -21.20 26.47 3.83
C ILE A 248 -22.34 26.22 4.81
N PRO A 249 -23.59 26.56 4.46
CA PRO A 249 -24.75 26.26 5.28
C PRO A 249 -24.82 24.77 5.61
N ALA A 250 -25.22 24.44 6.83
CA ALA A 250 -25.39 23.05 7.24
C ALA A 250 -26.50 22.41 6.39
N GLY A 251 -26.16 21.37 5.62
CA GLY A 251 -27.10 20.80 4.67
C GLY A 251 -26.74 19.39 4.21
N LEU A 252 -27.75 18.71 3.65
CA LEU A 252 -27.57 17.46 2.92
C LEU A 252 -27.16 17.79 1.48
N LEU A 253 -25.98 17.32 1.08
CA LEU A 253 -25.50 17.37 -0.29
C LEU A 253 -25.62 15.98 -0.92
N THR A 254 -26.30 15.91 -2.05
CA THR A 254 -26.32 14.74 -2.93
C THR A 254 -25.70 15.09 -4.27
N LEU A 255 -24.84 14.21 -4.78
CA LEU A 255 -24.18 14.38 -6.07
C LEU A 255 -24.09 13.03 -6.77
N LYS A 256 -24.68 12.95 -7.97
CA LYS A 256 -24.49 11.83 -8.88
C LYS A 256 -23.78 12.33 -10.12
N GLY A 257 -22.88 11.50 -10.65
CA GLY A 257 -22.18 11.87 -11.87
C GLY A 257 -21.22 10.80 -12.35
N GLN A 258 -20.59 11.10 -13.47
CA GLN A 258 -19.61 10.26 -14.10
C GLN A 258 -18.45 11.10 -14.63
N GLY A 259 -17.28 10.50 -14.76
CA GLY A 259 -16.11 11.25 -15.18
C GLY A 259 -14.88 10.41 -15.44
N ASN A 260 -13.78 11.12 -15.67
CA ASN A 260 -12.43 10.59 -15.83
C ASN A 260 -11.44 11.52 -15.11
N LEU A 261 -10.13 11.35 -15.33
CA LEU A 261 -9.09 12.19 -14.71
C LEU A 261 -9.14 13.67 -15.14
N GLN A 262 -9.84 14.01 -16.22
CA GLN A 262 -9.88 15.34 -16.82
C GLN A 262 -11.22 16.04 -16.64
N GLN A 263 -12.32 15.30 -16.56
CA GLN A 263 -13.68 15.84 -16.65
C GLN A 263 -14.64 15.10 -15.71
N PHE A 264 -15.59 15.86 -15.17
CA PHE A 264 -16.69 15.36 -14.36
C PHE A 264 -18.02 15.92 -14.88
N THR A 265 -18.99 15.05 -15.12
CA THR A 265 -20.35 15.41 -15.55
C THR A 265 -21.33 15.01 -14.46
N LYS A 266 -22.07 15.99 -13.94
CA LYS A 266 -23.19 15.75 -13.02
C LYS A 266 -24.37 15.14 -13.79
N SER A 267 -25.00 14.12 -13.22
CA SER A 267 -26.22 13.47 -13.73
C SER A 267 -27.47 14.02 -13.07
#